data_AF-A0A833G1C2-F1
#
_entry.id   AF-A0A833G1C2-F1
#
_cell.length_a   1.000
_cell.length_b   1.000
_cell.length_c   1.000
_cell.angle_alpha   90.00
_cell.angle_beta   90.00
_cell.angle_gamma   90.00
#
_symmetry.space_group_name_H-M   'P 1'
#
loop_
_entity.id
_entity.type
_entity.pdbx_description
1 polymer ?
#
loop_
_entity_poly.entity_id
_entity_poly.type
_entity_poly.pdbx_seq_one_letter_code
_entity_poly.pdbx_strand_id
1 'polypeptide(L)' 'EDGVIMAFEHRHEPVAAVQFHPESIMTLGHNAGMRMIENVVAHLPRRAKVKAA' A
#
# COMPACT_ATOMS: atom_id res chain seq x y z
N GLU A 1 -12.14 -18.32 -3.75
CA GLU A 1 -12.64 -17.13 -3.05
C GLU A 1 -13.13 -16.15 -4.09
N ASP A 2 -14.45 -15.96 -4.13
CA ASP A 2 -15.38 -14.98 -4.76
C ASP A 2 -14.98 -14.10 -5.97
N GLY A 3 -13.74 -14.12 -6.45
CA GLY A 3 -13.26 -13.29 -7.56
C GLY A 3 -13.05 -11.82 -7.21
N VAL A 4 -13.18 -11.45 -5.93
CA VAL A 4 -13.04 -10.06 -5.46
C VAL A 4 -11.58 -9.64 -5.55
N ILE A 5 -11.34 -8.49 -6.17
CA ILE A 5 -10.00 -7.90 -6.28
C ILE A 5 -9.60 -7.37 -4.90
N MET A 6 -8.55 -7.97 -4.32
CA MET A 6 -8.09 -7.62 -2.97
C MET A 6 -6.99 -6.55 -2.96
N ALA A 7 -6.24 -6.43 -4.05
CA ALA A 7 -5.17 -5.46 -4.20
C ALA A 7 -4.90 -5.16 -5.68
N PHE A 8 -4.35 -3.97 -5.96
CA PHE A 8 -3.84 -3.61 -7.28
C PHE A 8 -2.69 -2.61 -7.17
N GLU A 9 -1.89 -2.52 -8.23
CA GLU A 9 -0.85 -1.52 -8.40
C GLU A 9 -0.91 -0.91 -9.81
N HIS A 10 -0.53 0.35 -9.92
CA HIS A 10 -0.38 1.00 -11.20
C HIS A 10 0.92 0.54 -11.87
N ARG A 11 0.87 0.20 -13.16
CA ARG A 11 2.03 -0.36 -13.89
C ARG A 11 3.24 0.57 -13.99
N HIS A 12 3.01 1.88 -13.93
CA HIS A 12 4.04 2.90 -14.20
C HIS A 12 4.17 3.97 -13.11
N GLU A 13 3.21 4.06 -12.19
CA GLU A 13 3.14 5.14 -11.20
C GLU A 13 3.31 4.52 -9.82
N PRO A 14 3.89 5.23 -8.83
CA PRO A 14 4.06 4.72 -7.48
C PRO A 14 2.73 4.78 -6.72
N VAL A 15 1.76 3.98 -7.16
CA VAL A 15 0.40 3.91 -6.60
C VAL A 15 0.00 2.44 -6.46
N ALA A 16 -0.33 2.04 -5.24
CA ALA A 16 -0.90 0.74 -4.94
C ALA A 16 -2.07 0.89 -3.96
N ALA A 17 -2.99 -0.06 -3.98
CA ALA A 17 -4.16 -0.08 -3.11
C ALA A 17 -4.51 -1.51 -2.66
N VAL A 18 -5.09 -1.60 -1.47
CA VAL A 18 -5.65 -2.82 -0.89
C VAL A 18 -7.09 -2.57 -0.47
N GLN A 19 -7.93 -3.60 -0.52
CA GLN A 19 -9.35 -3.47 -0.14
C GLN A 19 -9.55 -3.43 1.38
N PHE A 20 -8.66 -4.07 2.14
CA PHE A 20 -8.73 -4.07 3.60
C PHE A 20 -8.02 -2.85 4.20
N HIS A 21 -8.29 -2.58 5.48
CA HIS A 21 -7.61 -1.53 6.22
C HIS A 21 -6.39 -2.12 6.94
N PRO A 22 -5.14 -1.86 6.50
CA PRO A 22 -3.93 -2.45 7.11
C PRO A 22 -3.78 -2.04 8.59
N GLU A 23 -4.28 -0.87 8.96
CA GLU A 23 -4.34 -0.38 10.34
C GLU A 23 -5.24 -1.23 11.26
N SER A 24 -6.20 -1.97 10.71
CA SER A 24 -7.10 -2.83 11.50
C SER A 24 -6.51 -4.21 11.79
N ILE A 25 -5.40 -4.58 11.15
CA ILE A 25 -4.75 -5.91 11.27
C ILE A 25 -3.35 -5.83 11.91
N MET A 26 -3.11 -4.79 12.71
CA MET A 26 -1.80 -4.55 13.33
C MET A 26 -1.37 -5.64 14.31
N THR A 27 -2.34 -6.31 14.93
CA THR A 27 -2.13 -7.44 15.86
C THR A 27 -2.26 -8.80 15.19
N LEU A 28 -2.53 -8.84 13.87
CA LEU A 28 -2.53 -10.09 13.11
C LEU A 28 -1.14 -10.72 13.17
N GLY A 29 -1.11 -12.05 13.26
CA GLY A 29 0.13 -12.82 13.44
C GLY A 29 1.24 -12.39 12.48
N HIS A 30 2.49 -12.56 12.93
CA HIS A 30 3.71 -12.21 12.18
C HIS A 30 3.86 -10.72 11.85
N ASN A 31 3.18 -9.81 12.57
CA ASN A 31 3.25 -8.36 12.35
C ASN A 31 2.90 -7.97 10.92
N ALA A 32 1.93 -8.66 10.31
CA ALA A 32 1.58 -8.52 8.90
C ALA A 32 1.17 -7.07 8.56
N GLY A 33 0.35 -6.43 9.40
CA GLY A 33 -0.05 -5.03 9.22
C GLY A 33 1.15 -4.07 9.23
N MET A 34 2.06 -4.20 10.21
CA MET A 34 3.27 -3.38 10.29
C MET A 34 4.16 -3.52 9.05
N ARG A 35 4.41 -4.76 8.61
CA ARG A 35 5.24 -5.03 7.42
C ARG A 35 4.66 -4.42 6.14
N MET A 36 3.33 -4.42 6.00
CA MET A 36 2.66 -3.76 4.88
C MET A 36 2.92 -2.25 4.88
N ILE A 37 2.80 -1.60 6.04
CA ILE A 37 3.08 -0.17 6.18
C ILE A 37 4.56 0.14 5.89
N GLU A 38 5.49 -0.65 6.41
CA GLU A 38 6.92 -0.53 6.12
C GLU A 38 7.20 -0.61 4.63
N ASN A 39 6.59 -1.57 3.94
CA ASN A 39 6.75 -1.73 2.49
C ASN A 39 6.23 -0.51 1.72
N VAL A 40 5.08 0.06 2.12
CA VAL A 40 4.54 1.28 1.51
C VAL A 40 5.52 2.44 1.67
N VAL A 41 6.04 2.65 2.88
CA VAL A 41 6.97 3.76 3.17
C VAL A 41 8.30 3.59 2.43
N ALA A 42 8.80 2.36 2.32
CA ALA A 42 10.09 2.08 1.69
C ALA A 42 10.03 2.10 0.15
N HIS A 43 8.92 1.67 -0.46
CA HIS A 43 8.86 1.38 -1.90
C HIS A 43 7.91 2.27 -2.71
N LEU A 44 7.00 3.02 -2.08
CA LEU A 44 6.14 3.98 -2.78
C LEU A 44 6.68 5.41 -2.57
N PRO A 45 7.55 5.90 -3.48
CA PRO A 45 8.13 7.22 -3.33
C PRO A 45 7.07 8.31 -3.33
N ARG A 46 7.19 9.28 -2.42
CA ARG A 46 6.39 10.50 -2.48
C ARG A 46 6.68 11.17 -3.80
N ARG A 47 5.64 11.49 -4.60
CA ARG A 47 5.80 12.34 -5.78
C ARG A 47 6.56 13.60 -5.35
N ALA A 48 7.76 13.81 -5.92
CA ALA A 48 8.48 15.05 -5.76
C ALA A 48 7.54 16.17 -6.22
N LYS A 49 7.35 17.20 -5.38
CA LYS A 49 6.44 18.30 -5.68
C LYS A 49 6.76 18.80 -7.09
N VAL A 50 5.77 18.74 -7.98
CA VAL A 50 5.84 19.47 -9.25
C VAL A 50 6.10 20.93 -8.85
N LYS A 51 7.27 21.47 -9.22
CA LYS A 51 7.52 22.91 -9.04
C LYS A 51 6.40 23.61 -9.80
N ALA A 52 5.56 24.35 -9.07
CA ALA A 52 4.61 25.26 -9.69
C ALA A 52 5.43 26.19 -10.60
N ALA A 53 5.03 26.24 -11.88
CA ALA A 53 5.62 27.12 -12.88
C ALA A 53 5.32 28.59 -12.56
#